data_AF-A0A1X1EFM2-F1
#
_entry.id   AF-A0A1X1EFM2-F1
#
_cell.length_a   1.000
_cell.length_b   1.000
_cell.length_c   1.000
_cell.angle_alpha   90.00
_cell.angle_beta   90.00
_cell.angle_gamma   90.00
#
_symmetry.space_group_name_H-M   'P 1'
#
loop_
_entity.id
_entity.type
_entity.pdbx_description
1 polymer ?
#
loop_
_entity_poly.entity_id
_entity_poly.type
_entity_poly.pdbx_seq_one_letter_code
_entity_poly.pdbx_strand_id
1 'polypeptide(L)' 'MRMDNLLRLFVEWSYNKERKKSGITDFQLRQLAVELLADPKDGSLGGGVYKKRVALQAGTRGGARTIIIYHQ' A
#
# COMPACT_ATOMS: atom_id res chain seq x y z
N MET A 1 19.43 5.84 9.53
CA MET A 1 18.72 6.64 8.52
C MET A 1 17.42 5.90 8.19
N ARG A 2 16.27 6.55 8.38
CA ARG A 2 14.95 5.91 8.20
C ARG A 2 14.58 5.96 6.71
N MET A 3 14.52 4.81 6.05
CA MET A 3 14.27 4.66 4.60
C MET A 3 12.90 5.23 4.16
N ASP A 4 11.99 5.43 5.10
CA ASP A 4 10.66 6.02 4.96
C ASP A 4 10.66 7.50 4.51
N ASN A 5 11.76 8.24 4.69
CA ASN A 5 11.79 9.68 4.36
C ASN A 5 12.17 9.99 2.89
N LEU A 6 12.65 9.00 2.13
CA LEU A 6 13.03 9.16 0.72
C LEU A 6 12.00 8.56 -0.25
N LEU A 7 11.06 7.75 0.24
CA LEU A 7 10.09 7.05 -0.60
C LEU A 7 9.00 8.01 -1.09
N ARG A 8 8.95 8.24 -2.40
CA ARG A 8 7.84 8.95 -3.06
C ARG A 8 6.81 7.95 -3.55
N LEU A 9 5.57 8.15 -3.14
CA LEU A 9 4.43 7.39 -3.62
C LEU A 9 3.57 8.26 -4.53
N PHE A 10 3.35 7.78 -5.75
CA PHE A 10 2.38 8.34 -6.67
C PHE A 10 1.12 7.50 -6.59
N VAL A 11 -0.01 8.18 -6.39
CA VAL A 11 -1.30 7.52 -6.18
C VAL A 11 -2.25 8.07 -7.22
N GLU A 12 -2.85 7.17 -8.00
CA GLU A 12 -3.87 7.54 -8.98
C GLU A 12 -5.04 8.26 -8.28
N TRP A 13 -5.58 9.29 -8.92
CA TRP A 13 -6.48 10.24 -8.28
C TRP A 13 -7.80 9.60 -7.82
N SER A 14 -8.41 8.75 -8.65
CA SER A 14 -9.67 8.08 -8.32
C SER A 14 -9.49 7.13 -7.14
N TYR A 15 -8.41 6.35 -7.12
CA TYR A 15 -8.03 5.49 -6.01
C TYR A 15 -7.71 6.32 -4.75
N ASN A 16 -7.04 7.46 -4.88
CA ASN A 16 -6.73 8.34 -3.76
C ASN A 16 -8.00 8.86 -3.06
N LYS A 17 -9.06 9.15 -3.82
CA LYS A 17 -10.36 9.54 -3.27
C LYS A 17 -11.03 8.40 -2.53
N GLU A 18 -11.12 7.23 -3.14
CA GLU A 18 -11.84 6.08 -2.59
C GLU A 18 -11.11 5.45 -1.39
N ARG A 19 -9.79 5.34 -1.43
CA ARG A 19 -9.00 4.80 -0.30
C ARG A 19 -9.14 5.64 0.96
N LYS A 20 -9.25 6.98 0.82
CA LYS A 20 -9.38 7.87 1.97
C LYS A 20 -10.75 7.74 2.61
N LYS A 21 -11.81 7.60 1.81
CA LYS A 21 -13.17 7.28 2.29
C LYS A 21 -13.23 5.93 3.02
N SER A 22 -12.45 4.94 2.55
CA SER A 22 -12.38 3.64 3.21
C SER A 22 -11.42 3.60 4.42
N GLY A 23 -10.81 4.73 4.81
CA GLY A 23 -9.96 4.80 5.99
C GLY A 23 -8.53 4.28 5.78
N ILE A 24 -8.10 4.05 4.53
CA ILE A 24 -6.71 3.74 4.21
C ILE A 24 -5.90 5.04 4.21
N THR A 25 -5.06 5.19 5.23
CA THR A 25 -4.25 6.39 5.46
C THR A 25 -2.98 6.42 4.60
N ASP A 26 -2.41 7.61 4.46
CA ASP A 26 -1.13 7.81 3.76
C ASP A 26 0.02 7.06 4.46
N PHE A 27 -0.04 6.98 5.80
CA PHE A 27 0.90 6.21 6.61
C PHE A 27 0.85 4.71 6.28
N GLN A 28 -0.35 4.13 6.19
CA GLN A 28 -0.50 2.72 5.83
C GLN A 28 -0.01 2.40 4.42
N LEU A 29 -0.24 3.31 3.45
CA LEU A 29 0.33 3.14 2.11
C LEU A 29 1.86 3.20 2.11
N ARG A 30 2.46 4.12 2.89
CA ARG A 30 3.91 4.18 3.04
C ARG A 30 4.48 2.93 3.70
N GLN A 31 3.84 2.43 4.76
CA GLN A 31 4.26 1.18 5.38
C GLN A 31 4.21 0.02 4.40
N LEU A 32 3.10 -0.15 3.67
CA LEU A 32 3.00 -1.19 2.65
C LEU A 32 4.11 -1.10 1.60
N ALA A 33 4.43 0.11 1.15
CA ALA A 33 5.47 0.29 0.15
C ALA A 33 6.88 -0.02 0.72
N VAL A 34 7.16 0.33 1.97
CA VAL A 34 8.41 -0.07 2.66
C VAL A 34 8.49 -1.59 2.82
N GLU A 35 7.40 -2.23 3.24
CA GLU A 35 7.31 -3.69 3.37
C GLU A 35 7.54 -4.40 2.04
N LEU A 36 6.97 -3.88 0.94
CA LEU A 36 7.17 -4.43 -0.41
C LEU A 36 8.62 -4.28 -0.89
N LEU A 37 9.27 -3.17 -0.59
CA LEU A 37 10.68 -2.98 -0.93
C LEU A 37 11.60 -3.89 -0.09
N ALA A 38 11.21 -4.20 1.15
CA ALA A 38 11.96 -5.10 2.02
C ALA A 38 11.76 -6.58 1.64
N ASP A 39 10.55 -6.98 1.24
CA ASP A 39 10.24 -8.33 0.74
C ASP A 39 9.42 -8.27 -0.56
N PRO A 40 10.09 -8.22 -1.72
CA PRO A 40 9.44 -8.17 -3.04
C PRO A 40 8.76 -9.48 -3.46
N LYS A 41 8.73 -10.53 -2.63
CA LYS A 41 8.02 -11.77 -2.92
C LYS A 41 6.65 -11.81 -2.27
N ASP A 42 6.49 -11.15 -1.12
CA ASP A 42 5.22 -11.18 -0.39
C ASP A 42 4.11 -10.42 -1.14
N GLY A 43 3.04 -11.15 -1.48
CA GLY A 43 1.89 -10.61 -2.19
C GLY A 43 2.15 -10.24 -3.65
N SER A 44 3.25 -10.70 -4.26
CA SER A 44 3.53 -10.49 -5.68
C SER A 44 2.52 -11.21 -6.58
N LEU A 45 2.08 -10.52 -7.63
CA LEU A 45 1.29 -11.08 -8.73
C LEU A 45 2.12 -11.18 -10.04
N GLY A 46 3.43 -10.87 -9.97
CA GLY A 46 4.31 -10.78 -11.14
C GLY A 46 4.33 -9.38 -11.77
N GLY A 47 5.35 -9.11 -12.60
CA GLY A 47 5.45 -7.86 -13.37
C GLY A 47 5.51 -6.56 -12.56
N GLY A 48 6.01 -6.61 -11.32
CA GLY A 48 6.03 -5.45 -10.42
C GLY A 48 4.67 -5.11 -9.79
N VAL A 49 3.68 -6.00 -9.88
CA VAL A 49 2.35 -5.82 -9.30
C VAL A 49 2.23 -6.60 -8.00
N TYR A 50 1.67 -5.96 -6.98
CA TYR A 50 1.54 -6.50 -5.63
C TYR A 50 0.13 -6.31 -5.09
N LYS A 51 -0.38 -7.29 -4.34
CA LYS A 51 -1.67 -7.24 -3.68
C LYS A 51 -1.51 -7.51 -2.18
N LYS A 52 -1.83 -6.49 -1.37
CA LYS A 52 -1.69 -6.54 0.10
C LYS A 52 -2.99 -6.19 0.81
N ARG A 53 -3.15 -6.70 2.03
CA ARG A 53 -4.29 -6.42 2.90
C ARG A 53 -3.92 -5.31 3.88
N VAL A 54 -4.76 -4.29 3.98
CA VAL A 54 -4.65 -3.21 4.96
C VAL A 54 -5.72 -3.42 6.02
N ALA A 55 -5.31 -3.53 7.28
CA ALA A 55 -6.25 -3.52 8.39
C ALA A 55 -6.91 -2.13 8.48
N LEU A 56 -8.23 -2.08 8.41
CA LEU A 56 -8.98 -0.86 8.70
C LEU A 56 -9.23 -0.75 10.20
N GLN A 57 -9.36 0.48 10.72
CA GLN A 57 -9.68 0.73 12.13
C GLN A 57 -11.05 0.16 12.60
N ALA A 58 -11.84 -0.43 11.68
CA ALA A 58 -13.13 -1.07 11.95
C ALA A 58 -13.04 -2.54 12.46
N GLY A 59 -11.86 -2.99 12.91
CA GLY A 59 -11.66 -4.35 13.46
C GLY A 59 -11.47 -5.45 12.41
N THR A 60 -11.44 -6.72 12.87
CA THR A 60 -11.06 -7.93 12.12
C THR A 60 -11.89 -8.21 10.86
N ARG A 61 -13.10 -7.64 10.75
CA ARG A 61 -14.01 -7.87 9.61
C ARG A 61 -13.83 -6.86 8.45
N GLY A 62 -13.09 -5.78 8.65
CA GLY A 62 -13.06 -4.64 7.72
C GLY A 62 -11.85 -4.50 6.81
N GLY A 63 -10.88 -5.41 6.79
CA GLY A 63 -9.62 -5.18 6.05
C GLY A 63 -9.82 -4.93 4.54
N ALA A 64 -9.37 -3.78 4.05
CA ALA A 64 -9.38 -3.44 2.63
C ALA A 64 -8.18 -4.08 1.92
N ARG A 65 -8.28 -4.26 0.60
CA ARG A 65 -7.17 -4.76 -0.21
C ARG A 65 -6.66 -3.63 -1.09
N THR A 66 -5.35 -3.44 -1.11
CA THR A 66 -4.68 -2.46 -1.95
C THR A 66 -3.82 -3.19 -2.98
N ILE A 67 -3.93 -2.78 -4.23
CA ILE A 67 -3.00 -3.16 -5.28
C ILE A 67 -1.95 -2.05 -5.39
N ILE A 68 -0.69 -2.43 -5.32
CA ILE A 68 0.45 -1.53 -5.51
C ILE A 68 1.14 -1.95 -6.80
N ILE A 69 1.40 -0.99 -7.68
CA ILE A 69 2.17 -1.19 -8.89
C ILE A 69 3.50 -0.47 -8.68
N TYR A 70 4.57 -1.22 -8.79
CA TYR A 70 5.92 -0.73 -8.72
C TYR A 70 6.57 -0.89 -10.09
N HIS A 71 6.93 0.23 -10.71
CA HIS A 71 7.75 0.25 -11.90
C HIS A 71 9.19 0.53 -11.45
N GLN A 72 10.13 -0.35 -11.83
CA GLN A 72 11.56 -0.11 -11.63
C GLN A 72 12.05 1.06 -12.50
#